data_AF-A0A2G4IF37-F1
#
_entry.id   AF-A0A2G4IF37-F1
#
_cell.length_a   1.000
_cell.length_b   1.000
_cell.length_c   1.000
_cell.angle_alpha   90.00
_cell.angle_beta   90.00
_cell.angle_gamma   90.00
#
_symmetry.space_group_name_H-M   'P 1'
#
loop_
_entity.id
_entity.type
_entity.pdbx_description
1 polymer ?
#
loop_
_entity_poly.entity_id
_entity_poly.type
_entity_poly.pdbx_seq_one_letter_code
_entity_poly.pdbx_strand_id
1 'polypeptide(L)'
;MTSITRTSNPLSAARRTRTIRRAVLSAAVLGGVAGCLDLTVTDPNGLGITTVFTNAANTEAALIGSWKAYTDVTRGSCPTLPFAVWGDEITTTSVSYIDYSMEPRIPINNRDNLNCTTRYGYWSPFESSAGARESFQGIRANNLKFGAITAATPDGADTPSRLIFAKFIIAINTLKHGLYFDQAFIADTAMTPGDRGITFSPSAAVLATARAELRNIIADARATTAFTWPATFINGRAITRDELIRIAYSYLVKADVYAPRNPAERATVNWAAVLARLDSGITRDFGHQADPTIAGTSSTYINNSFAQSTVRISNRLLGPADTSGEYQLWHSKPLSSRTAFTITTPDRRIHGATNAVTGTRFIRLTTTMGSATNGPYLTSSYRSIRYLNTAADSGSRAFVLELSLDEMKFIRAEALWRLGRSAEAAALINPTRLAANLKAVDANGPPAGRDCVPKKVDGTCGNLFDAIQYEKRIELYPYQAEVTWFDARGWGKLVQGTPFQLPVSGRELITQGLPFYTFGGVGMPGGAP
;
A
#
# COMPACT_ATOMS: atom_id res chain seq x y z
N MET A 1 65.78 -8.45 31.07
CA MET A 1 66.93 -8.00 30.23
C MET A 1 66.30 -7.50 28.94
N THR A 2 66.33 -6.24 28.53
CA THR A 2 67.20 -5.09 28.84
C THR A 2 66.39 -3.87 28.35
N SER A 3 66.02 -2.93 29.22
CA SER A 3 66.51 -1.52 29.26
C SER A 3 66.43 -0.79 27.90
N ILE A 4 65.81 0.38 27.77
CA ILE A 4 66.43 1.70 28.06
C ILE A 4 65.32 2.79 28.04
N THR A 5 65.05 3.48 29.17
CA THR A 5 65.52 4.85 29.56
C THR A 5 64.81 5.98 28.78
N ARG A 6 63.85 6.75 29.33
CA ARG A 6 63.83 7.72 30.45
C ARG A 6 64.55 9.04 30.14
N THR A 7 63.78 10.14 30.09
CA THR A 7 64.14 11.53 30.51
C THR A 7 62.84 12.35 30.41
N SER A 8 62.22 12.88 31.48
CA SER A 8 62.61 13.79 32.57
C SER A 8 61.89 15.14 32.39
N ASN A 9 60.85 15.33 33.22
CA ASN A 9 60.42 16.52 33.98
C ASN A 9 61.03 17.88 33.60
N PRO A 10 60.25 18.98 33.68
CA PRO A 10 60.42 19.78 34.91
C PRO A 10 59.18 20.57 35.40
N LEU A 11 59.19 20.81 36.72
CA LEU A 11 58.66 21.99 37.42
C LEU A 11 57.20 21.99 37.93
N SER A 12 56.99 21.14 38.93
CA SER A 12 56.18 21.47 40.10
C SER A 12 56.98 22.29 41.12
N ALA A 13 56.81 23.62 41.17
CA ALA A 13 57.24 24.43 42.32
C ALA A 13 56.59 25.83 42.35
N ALA A 14 55.25 25.89 42.27
CA ALA A 14 54.49 27.04 42.78
C ALA A 14 53.33 26.50 43.62
N ARG A 15 53.70 25.84 44.71
CA ARG A 15 52.81 25.33 45.74
C ARG A 15 52.43 26.49 46.67
N ARG A 16 51.18 26.47 47.15
CA ARG A 16 50.75 27.04 48.45
C ARG A 16 50.56 28.55 48.54
N THR A 17 49.51 29.11 47.89
CA THR A 17 48.84 30.32 48.42
C THR A 17 47.44 30.65 47.86
N ARG A 18 46.64 29.67 47.38
CA ARG A 18 45.28 29.97 46.86
C ARG A 18 44.15 29.02 47.27
N THR A 19 44.37 28.14 48.24
CA THR A 19 43.43 27.04 48.55
C THR A 19 42.50 27.26 49.76
N ILE A 20 42.39 28.46 50.34
CA ILE A 20 41.54 28.70 51.54
C ILE A 20 40.67 29.99 51.46
N ARG A 21 40.40 30.54 50.27
CA ARG A 21 39.54 31.76 50.13
C ARG A 21 38.44 31.70 49.08
N ARG A 22 38.03 30.51 48.63
CA ARG A 22 36.85 30.32 47.76
C ARG A 22 35.81 29.34 48.30
N ALA A 23 35.95 28.88 49.54
CA ALA A 23 35.01 27.99 50.21
C ALA A 23 33.88 28.72 50.98
N VAL A 24 33.70 30.03 50.79
CA VAL A 24 32.63 30.82 51.45
C VAL A 24 31.74 31.58 50.43
N LEU A 25 31.87 31.28 49.13
CA LEU A 25 30.93 31.74 48.10
C LEU A 25 30.19 30.57 47.42
N SER A 26 29.97 29.49 48.18
CA SER A 26 29.26 28.29 47.71
C SER A 26 27.90 28.07 48.39
N ALA A 27 27.28 29.12 48.94
CA ALA A 27 25.97 28.99 49.61
C ALA A 27 24.96 30.12 49.34
N ALA A 28 25.23 31.04 48.39
CA ALA A 28 24.30 32.14 48.11
C ALA A 28 24.33 32.62 46.65
N VAL A 29 24.20 31.71 45.68
CA VAL A 29 23.55 31.97 44.37
C VAL A 29 22.83 30.68 43.96
N LEU A 30 21.77 30.36 44.69
CA LEU A 30 20.82 29.28 44.41
C LEU A 30 19.51 29.88 43.86
N GLY A 31 19.63 30.90 43.00
CA GLY A 31 18.48 31.62 42.45
C GLY A 31 18.78 32.18 41.07
N GLY A 32 18.10 31.64 40.06
CA GLY A 32 17.78 32.36 38.83
C GLY A 32 18.82 32.31 37.71
N VAL A 33 18.98 31.17 37.05
CA VAL A 33 19.15 31.14 35.58
C VAL A 33 18.43 29.91 35.03
N ALA A 34 17.09 29.98 34.99
CA ALA A 34 16.33 29.25 33.99
C ALA A 34 16.60 29.94 32.65
N GLY A 35 17.76 29.64 32.05
CA GLY A 35 18.00 29.97 30.66
C GLY A 35 17.15 29.02 29.84
N CYS A 36 15.99 29.49 29.38
CA CYS A 36 15.37 28.95 28.18
C CYS A 36 16.45 29.02 27.10
N LEU A 37 17.14 27.91 26.83
CA LEU A 37 17.82 27.75 25.55
C LEU A 37 16.70 27.78 24.53
N ASP A 38 16.56 28.94 23.90
CA ASP A 38 15.72 29.09 22.74
C ASP A 38 16.33 28.22 21.64
N LEU A 39 15.80 27.01 21.53
CA LEU A 39 16.11 26.06 20.46
C LEU A 39 15.33 26.42 19.19
N THR A 40 14.88 27.66 19.01
CA THR A 40 14.54 28.17 17.68
C THR A 40 15.81 28.28 16.86
N VAL A 41 16.21 27.14 16.29
CA VAL A 41 16.95 27.16 15.04
C VAL A 41 15.96 27.72 14.02
N THR A 42 16.10 29.00 13.68
CA THR A 42 15.45 29.56 12.50
C THR A 42 16.02 28.80 11.32
N ASP A 43 15.32 27.78 10.85
CA ASP A 43 15.69 27.08 9.62
C ASP A 43 15.43 28.06 8.46
N PRO A 44 16.46 28.63 7.82
CA PRO A 44 16.26 29.54 6.69
C PRO A 44 15.70 28.80 5.46
N ASN A 45 15.70 27.46 5.47
CA ASN A 45 15.03 26.59 4.51
C ASN A 45 13.76 25.94 5.09
N GLY A 46 13.37 26.34 6.30
CA GLY A 46 12.20 25.86 7.01
C GLY A 46 10.97 26.40 6.31
N LEU A 47 10.52 25.68 5.30
CA LEU A 47 9.29 25.93 4.57
C LEU A 47 8.10 25.73 5.52
N GLY A 48 7.87 26.69 6.41
CA GLY A 48 6.75 26.71 7.33
C GLY A 48 5.45 27.05 6.62
N ILE A 49 4.33 26.75 7.28
CA ILE A 49 2.98 26.99 6.73
C ILE A 49 2.77 28.45 6.32
N THR A 50 3.38 29.38 7.04
CA THR A 50 3.35 30.82 6.79
C THR A 50 4.14 31.28 5.55
N THR A 51 5.00 30.42 5.00
CA THR A 51 5.86 30.73 3.86
C THR A 51 5.45 29.96 2.60
N VAL A 52 5.01 28.71 2.75
CA VAL A 52 4.61 27.85 1.61
C VAL A 52 3.20 28.18 1.14
N PHE A 53 2.25 28.33 2.06
CA PHE A 53 0.83 28.37 1.72
C PHE A 53 0.25 29.78 1.60
N THR A 54 1.12 30.78 1.44
CA THR A 54 0.77 32.19 1.20
C THR A 54 0.84 32.56 -0.28
N ASN A 55 1.35 31.68 -1.14
CA ASN A 55 1.44 31.85 -2.57
C ASN A 55 0.67 30.74 -3.31
N ALA A 56 -0.12 31.11 -4.33
CA ALA A 56 -0.93 30.19 -5.12
C ALA A 56 -0.10 29.07 -5.79
N ALA A 57 1.02 29.42 -6.43
CA ALA A 57 1.88 28.45 -7.12
C ALA A 57 2.51 27.43 -6.15
N ASN A 58 3.04 27.90 -5.01
CA ASN A 58 3.61 27.02 -3.99
C ASN A 58 2.55 26.11 -3.36
N THR A 59 1.36 26.66 -3.10
CA THR A 59 0.22 25.91 -2.54
C THR A 59 -0.27 24.83 -3.50
N GLU A 60 -0.33 25.12 -4.80
CA GLU A 60 -0.68 24.14 -5.82
C GLU A 60 0.40 23.06 -5.96
N ALA A 61 1.68 23.44 -5.95
CA ALA A 61 2.79 22.49 -5.97
C ALA A 61 2.75 21.54 -4.76
N ALA A 62 2.39 22.03 -3.57
CA ALA A 62 2.21 21.21 -2.38
C ALA A 62 1.01 20.24 -2.49
N LEU A 63 -0.10 20.64 -3.13
CA LEU A 63 -1.21 19.71 -3.44
C LEU A 63 -0.77 18.59 -4.37
N ILE A 64 -0.02 18.93 -5.42
CA ILE A 64 0.53 17.94 -6.37
C ILE A 64 1.50 17.00 -5.64
N GLY A 65 2.36 17.54 -4.77
CA GLY A 65 3.25 16.75 -3.92
C GLY A 65 2.49 15.80 -2.99
N SER A 66 1.37 16.24 -2.44
CA SER A 66 0.50 15.43 -1.58
C SER A 66 -0.07 14.22 -2.31
N TRP A 67 -0.48 14.37 -3.58
CA TRP A 67 -0.88 13.24 -4.42
C TRP A 67 0.28 12.25 -4.67
N LYS A 68 1.50 12.76 -4.93
CA LYS A 68 2.69 11.90 -5.10
C LYS A 68 3.04 11.11 -3.84
N ALA A 69 2.83 11.69 -2.66
CA ALA A 69 3.01 11.00 -1.38
C ALA A 69 1.96 9.90 -1.17
N TYR A 70 0.69 10.13 -1.57
CA TYR A 70 -0.37 9.13 -1.49
C TYR A 70 -0.06 7.85 -2.29
N THR A 71 0.52 8.00 -3.49
CA THR A 71 0.86 6.87 -4.37
C THR A 71 2.16 6.17 -3.97
N ASP A 72 2.95 6.72 -3.04
CA ASP A 72 4.23 6.13 -2.64
C ASP A 72 4.06 4.73 -2.02
N VAL A 73 3.01 4.56 -1.20
CA VAL A 73 2.73 3.30 -0.48
C VAL A 73 2.20 2.16 -1.37
N THR A 74 1.88 2.45 -2.62
CA THR A 74 1.40 1.48 -3.62
C THR A 74 2.48 1.17 -4.65
N ARG A 75 3.41 2.10 -4.87
CA ARG A 75 4.45 2.01 -5.91
C ARG A 75 5.84 1.68 -5.36
N GLY A 76 6.12 1.98 -4.09
CA GLY A 76 7.40 1.72 -3.42
C GLY A 76 7.64 0.24 -3.08
N SER A 77 8.77 -0.06 -2.43
CA SER A 77 9.02 -1.40 -1.87
C SER A 77 8.31 -1.60 -0.53
N CYS A 78 8.24 -0.55 0.29
CA CYS A 78 7.59 -0.52 1.59
C CYS A 78 6.35 0.37 1.52
N PRO A 79 5.17 -0.08 1.99
CA PRO A 79 4.83 -1.40 2.54
C PRO A 79 4.45 -2.45 1.47
N THR A 80 4.56 -2.12 0.17
CA THR A 80 4.02 -2.89 -0.95
C THR A 80 4.52 -4.35 -1.03
N LEU A 81 5.82 -4.60 -0.92
CA LEU A 81 6.36 -5.96 -1.01
C LEU A 81 5.90 -6.85 0.16
N PRO A 82 5.94 -6.40 1.43
CA PRO A 82 5.31 -7.14 2.52
C PRO A 82 3.83 -7.49 2.27
N PHE A 83 3.02 -6.55 1.75
CA PHE A 83 1.62 -6.85 1.40
C PHE A 83 1.51 -7.91 0.31
N ALA A 84 2.36 -7.85 -0.72
CA ALA A 84 2.36 -8.85 -1.79
C ALA A 84 2.82 -10.25 -1.29
N VAL A 85 3.71 -10.29 -0.30
CA VAL A 85 4.13 -11.53 0.38
C VAL A 85 2.98 -12.09 1.23
N TRP A 86 2.31 -11.25 2.02
CA TRP A 86 1.16 -11.67 2.82
C TRP A 86 -0.04 -12.08 1.97
N GLY A 87 -0.24 -11.46 0.81
CA GLY A 87 -1.23 -11.86 -0.20
C GLY A 87 -0.81 -13.04 -1.09
N ASP A 88 0.36 -13.63 -0.86
CA ASP A 88 0.89 -14.77 -1.61
C ASP A 88 0.99 -14.55 -3.13
N GLU A 89 1.20 -13.31 -3.59
CA GLU A 89 1.52 -13.03 -5.01
C GLU A 89 3.00 -13.29 -5.30
N ILE A 90 3.83 -12.80 -4.39
CA ILE A 90 5.28 -12.96 -4.47
C ILE A 90 5.81 -13.74 -3.26
N THR A 91 7.02 -14.25 -3.41
CA THR A 91 7.80 -14.86 -2.36
C THR A 91 9.22 -14.29 -2.39
N THR A 92 9.89 -14.31 -1.24
CA THR A 92 11.27 -13.82 -1.10
C THR A 92 12.02 -14.62 -0.04
N THR A 93 13.26 -15.01 -0.35
CA THR A 93 14.25 -15.54 0.60
C THR A 93 15.20 -14.44 1.06
N SER A 94 14.96 -13.17 0.69
CA SER A 94 15.82 -12.05 1.05
C SER A 94 15.72 -11.80 2.55
N VAL A 95 16.87 -11.68 3.21
CA VAL A 95 16.96 -11.34 4.64
C VAL A 95 16.32 -9.98 4.97
N SER A 96 16.20 -9.08 4.00
CA SER A 96 15.53 -7.79 4.18
C SER A 96 14.02 -7.90 4.38
N TYR A 97 13.41 -9.00 3.92
CA TYR A 97 11.95 -9.20 3.95
C TYR A 97 11.54 -10.54 4.59
N ILE A 98 12.50 -11.29 5.14
CA ILE A 98 12.27 -12.65 5.64
C ILE A 98 11.28 -12.67 6.80
N ASP A 99 11.28 -11.64 7.66
CA ASP A 99 10.33 -11.50 8.77
C ASP A 99 8.87 -11.44 8.30
N TYR A 100 8.63 -11.01 7.06
CA TYR A 100 7.30 -11.00 6.44
C TYR A 100 6.97 -12.30 5.70
N SER A 101 7.97 -13.08 5.27
CA SER A 101 7.79 -14.30 4.45
C SER A 101 7.94 -15.60 5.23
N MET A 102 8.56 -15.59 6.41
CA MET A 102 8.79 -16.81 7.17
C MET A 102 7.50 -17.50 7.65
N GLU A 103 7.55 -18.82 7.72
CA GLU A 103 6.54 -19.72 8.25
C GLU A 103 7.21 -20.64 9.31
N PRO A 104 6.67 -20.77 10.54
CA PRO A 104 5.46 -20.10 11.07
C PRO A 104 5.57 -18.58 11.08
N ARG A 105 4.44 -17.91 10.82
CA ARG A 105 4.35 -16.45 10.85
C ARG A 105 4.62 -15.96 12.28
N ILE A 106 5.37 -14.89 12.40
CA ILE A 106 5.63 -14.20 13.67
C ILE A 106 4.81 -12.91 13.77
N PRO A 107 4.53 -12.40 14.98
CA PRO A 107 3.93 -11.09 15.15
C PRO A 107 4.78 -9.98 14.53
N ILE A 108 4.13 -8.91 14.08
CA ILE A 108 4.82 -7.73 13.56
C ILE A 108 5.75 -7.17 14.65
N ASN A 109 7.02 -6.93 14.32
CA ASN A 109 7.92 -6.23 15.24
C ASN A 109 7.59 -4.73 15.26
N ASN A 110 6.56 -4.35 16.01
CA ASN A 110 6.12 -2.95 16.13
C ASN A 110 6.97 -2.12 17.12
N ARG A 111 7.99 -2.72 17.76
CA ARG A 111 8.98 -1.97 18.56
C ARG A 111 10.07 -1.37 17.69
N ASP A 112 10.32 -1.98 16.53
CA ASP A 112 11.16 -1.38 15.51
C ASP A 112 10.46 -0.15 14.93
N ASN A 113 10.96 1.03 15.28
CA ASN A 113 10.42 2.30 14.78
C ASN A 113 10.66 2.49 13.27
N LEU A 114 11.49 1.64 12.64
CA LEU A 114 11.73 1.59 11.20
C LEU A 114 10.95 0.47 10.51
N ASN A 115 10.07 -0.25 11.22
CA ASN A 115 9.32 -1.36 10.66
C ASN A 115 8.58 -0.92 9.38
N CYS A 116 8.93 -1.56 8.27
CA CYS A 116 8.55 -1.16 6.92
C CYS A 116 7.04 -1.06 6.72
N THR A 117 6.24 -1.99 7.26
CA THR A 117 4.78 -2.01 7.04
C THR A 117 4.06 -0.99 7.89
N THR A 118 4.37 -0.94 9.19
CA THR A 118 3.69 -0.05 10.13
C THR A 118 4.11 1.40 9.95
N ARG A 119 5.41 1.69 9.76
CA ARG A 119 5.91 3.06 9.59
C ARG A 119 5.45 3.66 8.27
N TYR A 120 5.82 3.09 7.12
CA TYR A 120 5.51 3.68 5.82
C TYR A 120 4.01 3.66 5.53
N GLY A 121 3.31 2.57 5.93
CA GLY A 121 1.86 2.48 5.80
C GLY A 121 1.12 3.56 6.60
N TYR A 122 1.68 4.03 7.71
CA TYR A 122 1.05 5.05 8.56
C TYR A 122 1.49 6.47 8.18
N TRP A 123 2.80 6.68 8.08
CA TRP A 123 3.42 8.00 7.92
C TRP A 123 3.18 8.61 6.53
N SER A 124 3.37 7.87 5.43
CA SER A 124 3.22 8.46 4.09
C SER A 124 1.78 8.93 3.81
N PRO A 125 0.71 8.18 4.17
CA PRO A 125 -0.65 8.69 4.03
C PRO A 125 -0.97 9.86 4.97
N PHE A 126 -0.36 9.89 6.15
CA PHE A 126 -0.49 11.00 7.08
C PHE A 126 0.14 12.28 6.52
N GLU A 127 1.37 12.22 5.99
CA GLU A 127 2.03 13.38 5.36
C GLU A 127 1.29 13.85 4.11
N SER A 128 0.81 12.91 3.29
CA SER A 128 -0.05 13.23 2.14
C SER A 128 -1.31 14.01 2.57
N SER A 129 -1.96 13.56 3.64
CA SER A 129 -3.14 14.25 4.20
C SER A 129 -2.77 15.61 4.80
N ALA A 130 -1.62 15.71 5.46
CA ALA A 130 -1.15 16.94 6.08
C ALA A 130 -0.86 18.03 5.02
N GLY A 131 -0.12 17.69 3.96
CA GLY A 131 0.14 18.62 2.87
C GLY A 131 -1.14 19.07 2.16
N ALA A 132 -2.09 18.16 1.94
CA ALA A 132 -3.39 18.49 1.36
C ALA A 132 -4.22 19.41 2.27
N ARG A 133 -4.26 19.12 3.58
CA ARG A 133 -4.94 19.95 4.58
C ARG A 133 -4.34 21.34 4.65
N GLU A 134 -3.02 21.45 4.73
CA GLU A 134 -2.34 22.74 4.84
C GLU A 134 -2.52 23.58 3.58
N SER A 135 -2.50 22.95 2.40
CA SER A 135 -2.90 23.63 1.15
C SER A 135 -4.36 24.09 1.19
N PHE A 136 -5.30 23.26 1.65
CA PHE A 136 -6.71 23.66 1.79
C PHE A 136 -6.86 24.88 2.70
N GLN A 137 -6.22 24.84 3.87
CA GLN A 137 -6.23 25.92 4.84
C GLN A 137 -5.58 27.18 4.28
N GLY A 138 -4.45 27.07 3.59
CA GLY A 138 -3.77 28.18 2.94
C GLY A 138 -4.61 28.89 1.89
N ILE A 139 -5.27 28.12 1.01
CA ILE A 139 -6.18 28.67 0.00
C ILE A 139 -7.27 29.52 0.67
N ARG A 140 -7.86 29.00 1.75
CA ARG A 140 -8.97 29.65 2.47
C ARG A 140 -8.50 30.86 3.28
N ALA A 141 -7.46 30.70 4.08
CA ALA A 141 -6.98 31.72 5.01
C ALA A 141 -6.33 32.91 4.29
N ASN A 142 -5.63 32.66 3.18
CA ASN A 142 -4.92 33.69 2.41
C ASN A 142 -5.70 34.16 1.17
N ASN A 143 -6.95 33.71 1.00
CA ASN A 143 -7.82 34.04 -0.15
C ASN A 143 -7.11 33.84 -1.50
N LEU A 144 -6.41 32.71 -1.65
CA LEU A 144 -5.66 32.42 -2.88
C LEU A 144 -6.63 32.09 -4.01
N LYS A 145 -6.41 32.71 -5.18
CA LYS A 145 -7.27 32.60 -6.35
C LYS A 145 -6.56 31.88 -7.48
N PHE A 146 -7.28 30.97 -8.14
CA PHE A 146 -6.77 30.15 -9.24
C PHE A 146 -7.65 30.30 -10.47
N GLY A 147 -7.02 30.27 -11.65
CA GLY A 147 -7.72 30.43 -12.93
C GLY A 147 -8.18 31.85 -13.19
N ALA A 148 -9.10 32.01 -14.15
CA ALA A 148 -9.59 33.33 -14.55
C ALA A 148 -10.39 34.02 -13.43
N ILE A 149 -10.06 35.29 -13.17
CA ILE A 149 -10.76 36.15 -12.21
C ILE A 149 -11.64 37.11 -13.00
N THR A 150 -12.95 36.97 -12.85
CA THR A 150 -13.96 37.80 -13.54
C THR A 150 -15.08 38.17 -12.57
N ALA A 151 -16.03 39.01 -12.99
CA ALA A 151 -17.22 39.29 -12.19
C ALA A 151 -18.04 38.02 -11.88
N ALA A 152 -18.02 37.01 -12.76
CA ALA A 152 -18.68 35.72 -12.54
C ALA A 152 -17.85 34.75 -11.68
N THR A 153 -16.55 34.98 -11.58
CA THR A 153 -15.59 34.13 -10.83
C THR A 153 -14.68 35.00 -9.96
N PRO A 154 -15.23 35.78 -9.01
CA PRO A 154 -14.45 36.76 -8.24
C PRO A 154 -13.36 36.11 -7.40
N ASP A 155 -13.52 34.84 -7.02
CA ASP A 155 -12.57 34.05 -6.24
C ASP A 155 -11.64 33.19 -7.12
N GLY A 156 -11.68 33.38 -8.44
CA GLY A 156 -10.96 32.56 -9.42
C GLY A 156 -11.75 31.31 -9.85
N ALA A 157 -11.86 31.11 -11.16
CA ALA A 157 -12.67 30.04 -11.76
C ALA A 157 -12.26 28.63 -11.30
N ASP A 158 -10.99 28.43 -10.99
CA ASP A 158 -10.42 27.12 -10.67
C ASP A 158 -10.27 26.86 -9.16
N THR A 159 -10.44 27.88 -8.32
CA THR A 159 -10.25 27.79 -6.87
C THR A 159 -11.10 26.68 -6.22
N PRO A 160 -12.40 26.51 -6.55
CA PRO A 160 -13.19 25.41 -6.00
C PRO A 160 -12.61 24.02 -6.31
N SER A 161 -12.05 23.83 -7.51
CA SER A 161 -11.47 22.54 -7.92
C SER A 161 -10.25 22.15 -7.08
N ARG A 162 -9.44 23.12 -6.60
CA ARG A 162 -8.27 22.86 -5.74
C ARG A 162 -8.69 22.46 -4.33
N LEU A 163 -9.73 23.11 -3.80
CA LEU A 163 -10.31 22.74 -2.51
C LEU A 163 -10.89 21.31 -2.53
N ILE A 164 -11.54 20.94 -3.63
CA ILE A 164 -12.04 19.58 -3.85
C ILE A 164 -10.87 18.59 -3.97
N PHE A 165 -9.78 18.94 -4.66
CA PHE A 165 -8.61 18.07 -4.78
C PHE A 165 -7.96 17.78 -3.43
N ALA A 166 -7.82 18.81 -2.59
CA ALA A 166 -7.31 18.67 -1.24
C ALA A 166 -8.18 17.72 -0.39
N LYS A 167 -9.51 17.92 -0.40
CA LYS A 167 -10.46 17.04 0.27
C LYS A 167 -10.38 15.59 -0.25
N PHE A 168 -10.23 15.43 -1.57
CA PHE A 168 -10.08 14.11 -2.19
C PHE A 168 -8.84 13.37 -1.69
N ILE A 169 -7.69 14.04 -1.63
CA ILE A 169 -6.45 13.45 -1.11
C ILE A 169 -6.61 13.06 0.36
N ILE A 170 -7.23 13.91 1.20
CA ILE A 170 -7.50 13.57 2.60
C ILE A 170 -8.37 12.31 2.69
N ALA A 171 -9.50 12.28 1.97
CA ALA A 171 -10.46 11.17 2.04
C ALA A 171 -9.87 9.81 1.65
N ILE A 172 -9.06 9.74 0.59
CA ILE A 172 -8.43 8.48 0.14
C ILE A 172 -7.32 8.01 1.08
N ASN A 173 -6.65 8.93 1.78
CA ASN A 173 -5.68 8.59 2.80
C ASN A 173 -6.36 8.12 4.09
N THR A 174 -7.43 8.79 4.54
CA THR A 174 -8.28 8.33 5.65
C THR A 174 -8.80 6.92 5.38
N LEU A 175 -9.26 6.65 4.15
CA LEU A 175 -9.66 5.30 3.74
C LEU A 175 -8.51 4.31 3.89
N LYS A 176 -7.32 4.65 3.37
CA LYS A 176 -6.14 3.78 3.43
C LYS A 176 -5.74 3.46 4.87
N HIS A 177 -5.73 4.44 5.76
CA HIS A 177 -5.50 4.23 7.20
C HIS A 177 -6.52 3.26 7.81
N GLY A 178 -7.81 3.46 7.56
CA GLY A 178 -8.87 2.59 8.07
C GLY A 178 -8.82 1.16 7.51
N LEU A 179 -8.29 0.97 6.29
CA LEU A 179 -8.12 -0.35 5.67
C LEU A 179 -6.86 -1.08 6.17
N TYR A 180 -5.80 -0.37 6.54
CA TYR A 180 -4.54 -0.95 6.98
C TYR A 180 -4.57 -1.24 8.49
N PHE A 181 -4.89 -0.24 9.30
CA PHE A 181 -4.65 -0.24 10.74
C PHE A 181 -5.90 -0.65 11.54
N ASP A 182 -5.72 -1.09 12.78
CA ASP A 182 -6.80 -1.32 13.74
C ASP A 182 -7.40 -0.01 14.27
N GLN A 183 -6.58 1.03 14.34
CA GLN A 183 -6.96 2.39 14.68
C GLN A 183 -6.02 3.40 14.02
N ALA A 184 -6.50 4.60 13.78
CA ALA A 184 -5.70 5.67 13.18
C ALA A 184 -6.24 7.04 13.57
N PHE A 185 -5.44 8.08 13.29
CA PHE A 185 -5.90 9.45 13.36
C PHE A 185 -6.90 9.73 12.24
N ILE A 186 -7.93 10.50 12.55
CA ILE A 186 -8.80 11.08 11.54
C ILE A 186 -8.24 12.47 11.26
N ALA A 187 -7.62 12.63 10.09
CA ALA A 187 -7.22 13.94 9.59
C ALA A 187 -8.43 14.58 8.90
N ASP A 188 -8.72 15.85 9.19
CA ASP A 188 -9.73 16.63 8.47
C ASP A 188 -9.15 17.97 7.98
N THR A 189 -9.97 18.75 7.27
CA THR A 189 -9.57 20.07 6.77
C THR A 189 -9.46 21.15 7.85
N ALA A 190 -9.98 20.92 9.04
CA ALA A 190 -10.07 21.90 10.13
C ALA A 190 -9.00 21.72 11.21
N MET A 191 -8.32 20.57 11.22
CA MET A 191 -7.29 20.24 12.19
C MET A 191 -6.15 21.25 12.17
N THR A 192 -5.77 21.75 13.35
CA THR A 192 -4.70 22.76 13.46
C THR A 192 -3.35 22.10 13.20
N PRO A 193 -2.47 22.71 12.37
CA PRO A 193 -1.12 22.18 12.18
C PRO A 193 -0.34 22.10 13.48
N GLY A 194 0.34 20.98 13.70
CA GLY A 194 1.10 20.73 14.93
C GLY A 194 0.26 20.33 16.14
N ASP A 195 -1.06 20.15 15.98
CA ASP A 195 -1.90 19.58 17.03
C ASP A 195 -1.44 18.14 17.35
N ARG A 196 -1.00 17.94 18.60
CA ARG A 196 -0.50 16.67 19.12
C ARG A 196 -1.60 15.85 19.80
N GLY A 197 -2.79 16.43 19.98
CA GLY A 197 -3.87 15.92 20.84
C GLY A 197 -4.86 14.96 20.18
N ILE A 198 -4.53 14.36 19.04
CA ILE A 198 -5.48 13.46 18.38
C ILE A 198 -5.53 12.13 19.15
N THR A 199 -6.73 11.70 19.52
CA THR A 199 -6.99 10.34 20.00
C THR A 199 -7.14 9.41 18.80
N PHE A 200 -6.47 8.25 18.83
CA PHE A 200 -6.67 7.23 17.80
C PHE A 200 -8.14 6.80 17.77
N SER A 201 -8.72 6.79 16.58
CA SER A 201 -10.07 6.30 16.34
C SER A 201 -10.02 4.87 15.83
N PRO A 202 -10.90 3.97 16.32
CA PRO A 202 -10.98 2.61 15.80
C PRO A 202 -11.25 2.60 14.29
N SER A 203 -10.72 1.59 13.59
CA SER A 203 -10.84 1.41 12.13
C SER A 203 -12.26 1.62 11.61
N ALA A 204 -13.28 1.13 12.32
CA ALA A 204 -14.68 1.30 11.95
C ALA A 204 -15.10 2.78 11.85
N ALA A 205 -14.66 3.62 12.79
CA ALA A 205 -14.92 5.06 12.78
C ALA A 205 -14.12 5.75 11.67
N VAL A 206 -12.85 5.41 11.50
CA VAL A 206 -12.00 5.94 10.42
C VAL A 206 -12.60 5.65 9.03
N LEU A 207 -13.05 4.41 8.81
CA LEU A 207 -13.71 4.00 7.57
C LEU A 207 -15.07 4.68 7.38
N ALA A 208 -15.83 4.90 8.46
CA ALA A 208 -17.08 5.65 8.38
C ALA A 208 -16.83 7.11 7.95
N THR A 209 -15.81 7.75 8.51
CA THR A 209 -15.39 9.11 8.11
C THR A 209 -14.94 9.14 6.65
N ALA A 210 -14.06 8.24 6.23
CA ALA A 210 -13.60 8.20 4.84
C ALA A 210 -14.77 8.06 3.83
N ARG A 211 -15.77 7.22 4.16
CA ARG A 211 -16.98 7.10 3.33
C ARG A 211 -17.81 8.38 3.31
N ALA A 212 -17.92 9.09 4.44
CA ALA A 212 -18.61 10.37 4.50
C ALA A 212 -17.88 11.44 3.67
N GLU A 213 -16.56 11.54 3.80
CA GLU A 213 -15.72 12.47 3.03
C GLU A 213 -15.82 12.22 1.53
N LEU A 214 -15.75 10.95 1.07
CA LEU A 214 -15.95 10.58 -0.33
C LEU A 214 -17.34 10.99 -0.87
N ARG A 215 -18.40 10.87 -0.06
CA ARG A 215 -19.74 11.34 -0.45
C ARG A 215 -19.80 12.87 -0.50
N ASN A 216 -19.14 13.56 0.43
CA ASN A 216 -19.04 15.02 0.41
C ASN A 216 -18.30 15.51 -0.84
N ILE A 217 -17.22 14.83 -1.26
CA ILE A 217 -16.52 15.14 -2.51
C ILE A 217 -17.45 14.99 -3.72
N ILE A 218 -18.27 13.93 -3.76
CA ILE A 218 -19.26 13.75 -4.84
C ILE A 218 -20.27 14.91 -4.85
N ALA A 219 -20.76 15.32 -3.68
CA ALA A 219 -21.71 16.43 -3.55
C ALA A 219 -21.07 17.77 -3.96
N ASP A 220 -19.89 18.08 -3.43
CA ASP A 220 -19.12 19.30 -3.74
C ASP A 220 -18.80 19.38 -5.24
N ALA A 221 -18.36 18.26 -5.84
CA ALA A 221 -18.11 18.19 -7.26
C ALA A 221 -19.38 18.49 -8.06
N ARG A 222 -20.51 17.87 -7.75
CA ARG A 222 -21.79 18.11 -8.45
C ARG A 222 -22.29 19.55 -8.32
N ALA A 223 -22.06 20.19 -7.19
CA ALA A 223 -22.43 21.58 -6.94
C ALA A 223 -21.49 22.59 -7.64
N THR A 224 -20.31 22.14 -8.08
CA THR A 224 -19.32 22.99 -8.74
C THR A 224 -19.52 22.98 -10.25
N THR A 225 -19.35 24.15 -10.87
CA THR A 225 -19.27 24.30 -12.34
C THR A 225 -18.29 23.28 -12.93
N ALA A 226 -18.54 22.81 -14.16
CA ALA A 226 -17.67 21.85 -14.81
C ALA A 226 -16.20 22.33 -14.80
N PHE A 227 -15.29 21.45 -14.38
CA PHE A 227 -13.86 21.71 -14.33
C PHE A 227 -13.08 20.48 -14.81
N THR A 228 -11.82 20.70 -15.17
CA THR A 228 -10.85 19.66 -15.48
C THR A 228 -9.57 19.97 -14.74
N TRP A 229 -9.12 19.06 -13.88
CA TRP A 229 -7.78 19.15 -13.31
C TRP A 229 -6.73 18.96 -14.41
N PRO A 230 -5.72 19.83 -14.48
CA PRO A 230 -4.63 19.67 -15.43
C PRO A 230 -3.89 18.35 -15.26
N ALA A 231 -3.29 17.84 -16.35
CA ALA A 231 -2.50 16.61 -16.34
C ALA A 231 -1.22 16.68 -15.47
N THR A 232 -0.90 17.84 -14.91
CA THR A 232 0.19 18.02 -13.93
C THR A 232 -0.23 17.62 -12.52
N PHE A 233 -1.53 17.62 -12.20
CA PHE A 233 -2.02 17.23 -10.87
C PHE A 233 -1.83 15.74 -10.64
N ILE A 234 -2.22 14.96 -11.63
CA ILE A 234 -2.00 13.52 -11.70
C ILE A 234 -1.24 13.29 -12.99
N ASN A 235 0.05 12.95 -12.88
CA ASN A 235 0.98 13.02 -13.99
C ASN A 235 0.46 12.33 -15.25
N GLY A 236 0.40 13.07 -16.37
CA GLY A 236 -0.07 12.58 -17.66
C GLY A 236 -1.57 12.29 -17.73
N ARG A 237 -2.37 12.71 -16.73
CA ARG A 237 -3.81 12.41 -16.63
C ARG A 237 -4.61 13.64 -16.21
N ALA A 238 -5.22 14.30 -17.20
CA ALA A 238 -6.30 15.24 -16.90
C ALA A 238 -7.50 14.48 -16.34
N ILE A 239 -8.18 15.07 -15.35
CA ILE A 239 -9.34 14.49 -14.69
C ILE A 239 -10.48 15.49 -14.71
N THR A 240 -11.59 15.13 -15.36
CA THR A 240 -12.80 15.96 -15.34
C THR A 240 -13.55 15.81 -14.02
N ARG A 241 -14.40 16.79 -13.69
CA ARG A 241 -15.33 16.71 -12.54
C ARG A 241 -16.15 15.40 -12.54
N ASP A 242 -16.65 14.97 -13.69
CA ASP A 242 -17.49 13.78 -13.79
C ASP A 242 -16.67 12.49 -13.63
N GLU A 243 -15.42 12.49 -14.08
CA GLU A 243 -14.48 11.41 -13.79
C GLU A 243 -14.13 11.34 -12.30
N LEU A 244 -13.91 12.48 -11.63
CA LEU A 244 -13.69 12.52 -10.19
C LEU A 244 -14.86 11.89 -9.42
N ILE A 245 -16.10 12.18 -9.80
CA ILE A 245 -17.29 11.58 -9.18
C ILE A 245 -17.26 10.04 -9.32
N ARG A 246 -16.93 9.53 -10.51
CA ARG A 246 -16.80 8.09 -10.76
C ARG A 246 -15.65 7.45 -9.99
N ILE A 247 -14.52 8.16 -9.86
CA ILE A 247 -13.38 7.75 -9.03
C ILE A 247 -13.80 7.64 -7.56
N ALA A 248 -14.50 8.64 -7.02
CA ALA A 248 -14.99 8.62 -5.64
C ALA A 248 -15.99 7.48 -5.38
N TYR A 249 -16.90 7.18 -6.32
CA TYR A 249 -17.77 6.01 -6.24
C TYR A 249 -16.99 4.69 -6.22
N SER A 250 -15.89 4.61 -6.97
CA SER A 250 -15.05 3.41 -7.01
C SER A 250 -14.25 3.23 -5.72
N TYR A 251 -13.79 4.32 -5.09
CA TYR A 251 -13.22 4.26 -3.73
C TYR A 251 -14.25 3.87 -2.66
N LEU A 252 -15.52 4.29 -2.80
CA LEU A 252 -16.60 3.79 -1.94
C LEU A 252 -16.83 2.28 -2.11
N VAL A 253 -16.70 1.74 -3.33
CA VAL A 253 -16.72 0.28 -3.54
C VAL A 253 -15.55 -0.40 -2.84
N LYS A 254 -14.32 0.13 -2.96
CA LYS A 254 -13.15 -0.39 -2.24
C LYS A 254 -13.36 -0.35 -0.71
N ALA A 255 -13.93 0.73 -0.19
CA ALA A 255 -14.24 0.87 1.24
C ALA A 255 -15.23 -0.20 1.73
N ASP A 256 -16.20 -0.59 0.91
CA ASP A 256 -17.18 -1.62 1.29
C ASP A 256 -16.59 -3.03 1.21
N VAL A 257 -15.79 -3.32 0.16
CA VAL A 257 -15.31 -4.67 -0.14
C VAL A 257 -14.03 -5.03 0.62
N TYR A 258 -13.17 -4.05 0.92
CA TYR A 258 -11.86 -4.29 1.54
C TYR A 258 -11.79 -3.97 3.03
N ALA A 259 -12.82 -3.34 3.61
CA ALA A 259 -12.93 -3.15 5.05
C ALA A 259 -12.94 -4.45 5.87
N PRO A 260 -13.65 -5.52 5.43
CA PRO A 260 -13.67 -6.78 6.16
C PRO A 260 -12.29 -7.38 6.41
N ARG A 261 -12.01 -7.80 7.64
CA ARG A 261 -10.74 -8.37 8.08
C ARG A 261 -10.66 -9.89 7.97
N ASN A 262 -11.81 -10.56 7.82
CA ASN A 262 -11.92 -12.01 7.74
C ASN A 262 -13.14 -12.43 6.88
N PRO A 263 -13.30 -13.74 6.57
CA PRO A 263 -14.43 -14.24 5.79
C PRO A 263 -15.81 -13.96 6.38
N ALA A 264 -15.94 -14.00 7.71
CA ALA A 264 -17.22 -13.78 8.37
C ALA A 264 -17.69 -12.33 8.16
N GLU A 265 -16.80 -11.36 8.35
CA GLU A 265 -17.07 -9.96 8.05
C GLU A 265 -17.36 -9.74 6.56
N ARG A 266 -16.62 -10.40 5.65
CA ARG A 266 -16.85 -10.23 4.20
C ARG A 266 -18.21 -10.79 3.77
N ALA A 267 -18.73 -11.80 4.47
CA ALA A 267 -20.07 -12.32 4.24
C ALA A 267 -21.17 -11.30 4.62
N THR A 268 -20.87 -10.31 5.48
CA THR A 268 -21.83 -9.26 5.89
C THR A 268 -21.89 -8.07 4.93
N VAL A 269 -20.99 -7.99 3.94
CA VAL A 269 -20.98 -6.90 2.95
C VAL A 269 -22.31 -6.87 2.19
N ASN A 270 -22.90 -5.68 2.05
CA ASN A 270 -24.08 -5.50 1.22
C ASN A 270 -23.71 -5.56 -0.27
N TRP A 271 -23.65 -6.79 -0.81
CA TRP A 271 -23.25 -7.04 -2.18
C TRP A 271 -24.20 -6.44 -3.23
N ALA A 272 -25.49 -6.29 -2.91
CA ALA A 272 -26.45 -5.62 -3.78
C ALA A 272 -26.12 -4.12 -3.92
N ALA A 273 -25.79 -3.45 -2.81
CA ALA A 273 -25.36 -2.05 -2.83
C ALA A 273 -24.00 -1.87 -3.53
N VAL A 274 -23.06 -2.80 -3.33
CA VAL A 274 -21.79 -2.82 -4.06
C VAL A 274 -22.04 -2.91 -5.57
N LEU A 275 -22.87 -3.86 -6.00
CA LEU A 275 -23.19 -4.05 -7.41
C LEU A 275 -23.83 -2.81 -8.04
N ALA A 276 -24.81 -2.20 -7.36
CA ALA A 276 -25.45 -0.97 -7.83
C ALA A 276 -24.45 0.20 -7.93
N ARG A 277 -23.51 0.32 -6.99
CA ARG A 277 -22.50 1.39 -7.01
C ARG A 277 -21.49 1.24 -8.13
N LEU A 278 -21.16 0.00 -8.52
CA LEU A 278 -20.24 -0.26 -9.62
C LEU A 278 -20.73 0.31 -10.96
N ASP A 279 -22.04 0.51 -11.16
CA ASP A 279 -22.58 1.15 -12.36
C ASP A 279 -22.24 2.65 -12.44
N SER A 280 -21.95 3.27 -11.28
CA SER A 280 -21.47 4.65 -11.17
C SER A 280 -19.94 4.76 -11.07
N GLY A 281 -19.23 3.64 -11.21
CA GLY A 281 -17.78 3.57 -11.10
C GLY A 281 -17.03 4.16 -12.29
N ILE A 282 -15.70 4.02 -12.23
CA ILE A 282 -14.78 4.42 -13.29
C ILE A 282 -15.12 3.76 -14.64
N THR A 283 -14.89 4.50 -15.72
CA THR A 283 -15.05 4.03 -17.12
C THR A 283 -13.72 3.91 -17.86
N ARG A 284 -12.63 4.31 -17.22
CA ARG A 284 -11.25 4.08 -17.63
C ARG A 284 -10.39 3.92 -16.39
N ASP A 285 -9.26 3.27 -16.55
CA ASP A 285 -8.28 3.14 -15.49
C ASP A 285 -7.84 4.51 -14.93
N PHE A 286 -7.66 4.56 -13.61
CA PHE A 286 -7.21 5.73 -12.88
C PHE A 286 -5.86 5.45 -12.22
N GLY A 287 -4.99 6.46 -12.24
CA GLY A 287 -3.58 6.33 -11.89
C GLY A 287 -2.76 7.43 -12.53
N HIS A 288 -1.44 7.31 -12.57
CA HIS A 288 -0.54 8.29 -13.19
C HIS A 288 0.44 7.64 -14.17
N GLN A 289 0.90 8.43 -15.13
CA GLN A 289 1.97 8.04 -16.03
C GLN A 289 3.31 8.17 -15.30
N ALA A 290 4.11 7.11 -15.24
CA ALA A 290 5.49 7.22 -14.76
C ALA A 290 6.35 7.92 -15.80
N ASP A 291 7.22 8.83 -15.34
CA ASP A 291 8.13 9.59 -16.18
C ASP A 291 9.49 9.72 -15.47
N PRO A 292 10.61 9.26 -16.09
CA PRO A 292 11.93 9.33 -15.46
C PRO A 292 12.42 10.77 -15.23
N THR A 293 11.84 11.76 -15.90
CA THR A 293 12.16 13.19 -15.72
C THR A 293 11.39 13.83 -14.56
N ILE A 294 10.38 13.15 -14.02
CA ILE A 294 9.50 13.66 -12.97
C ILE A 294 9.66 12.79 -11.72
N ALA A 295 10.30 13.37 -10.70
CA ALA A 295 10.50 12.73 -9.41
C ALA A 295 9.16 12.29 -8.76
N GLY A 296 9.20 11.12 -8.13
CA GLY A 296 8.07 10.55 -7.37
C GLY A 296 6.98 9.90 -8.23
N THR A 297 7.25 9.59 -9.50
CA THR A 297 6.26 8.94 -10.39
C THR A 297 6.54 7.46 -10.67
N SER A 298 7.77 7.00 -10.44
CA SER A 298 8.17 5.62 -10.74
C SER A 298 7.60 4.59 -9.75
N SER A 299 7.36 3.38 -10.27
CA SER A 299 6.91 2.22 -9.51
C SER A 299 8.03 1.17 -9.37
N THR A 300 8.57 1.11 -8.16
CA THR A 300 9.49 0.06 -7.73
C THR A 300 8.79 -1.30 -7.67
N TYR A 301 7.50 -1.36 -7.38
CA TYR A 301 6.74 -2.63 -7.37
C TYR A 301 6.63 -3.25 -8.77
N ILE A 302 6.35 -2.45 -9.80
CA ILE A 302 6.40 -2.91 -11.20
C ILE A 302 7.78 -3.47 -11.53
N ASN A 303 8.86 -2.77 -11.16
CA ASN A 303 10.23 -3.25 -11.38
C ASN A 303 10.53 -4.56 -10.63
N ASN A 304 10.05 -4.70 -9.40
CA ASN A 304 10.23 -5.93 -8.63
C ASN A 304 9.44 -7.11 -9.23
N SER A 305 8.32 -6.87 -9.91
CA SER A 305 7.50 -7.95 -10.47
C SER A 305 8.24 -8.86 -11.45
N PHE A 306 9.24 -8.32 -12.16
CA PHE A 306 10.08 -9.02 -13.12
C PHE A 306 11.54 -9.17 -12.65
N ALA A 307 11.81 -8.94 -11.36
CA ALA A 307 13.14 -9.07 -10.77
C ALA A 307 13.70 -10.51 -10.85
N GLN A 308 15.03 -10.61 -10.89
CA GLN A 308 15.74 -11.88 -11.05
C GLN A 308 16.32 -12.45 -9.75
N SER A 309 16.30 -11.77 -8.61
CA SER A 309 16.92 -12.32 -7.38
C SER A 309 16.20 -11.92 -6.09
N THR A 310 15.66 -10.72 -6.00
CA THR A 310 15.05 -10.19 -4.76
C THR A 310 13.70 -10.83 -4.43
N VAL A 311 12.87 -11.06 -5.44
CA VAL A 311 11.53 -11.65 -5.31
C VAL A 311 11.25 -12.60 -6.47
N ARG A 312 10.30 -13.51 -6.25
CA ARG A 312 9.74 -14.43 -7.26
C ARG A 312 8.24 -14.49 -7.12
N ILE A 313 7.56 -15.04 -8.12
CA ILE A 313 6.13 -15.36 -7.98
C ILE A 313 5.97 -16.48 -6.97
N SER A 314 5.04 -16.33 -6.03
CA SER A 314 4.75 -17.38 -5.07
C SER A 314 4.22 -18.63 -5.77
N ASN A 315 4.64 -19.81 -5.32
CA ASN A 315 4.03 -21.06 -5.75
C ASN A 315 2.53 -21.11 -5.38
N ARG A 316 2.08 -20.31 -4.40
CA ARG A 316 0.66 -20.18 -4.02
C ARG A 316 -0.15 -19.25 -4.93
N LEU A 317 0.50 -18.47 -5.80
CA LEU A 317 -0.19 -17.71 -6.86
C LEU A 317 -0.49 -18.61 -8.07
N LEU A 318 0.55 -19.27 -8.59
CA LEU A 318 0.47 -20.03 -9.85
C LEU A 318 0.13 -21.51 -9.65
N GLY A 319 0.45 -22.07 -8.49
CA GLY A 319 0.24 -23.49 -8.17
C GLY A 319 -1.19 -23.99 -8.35
N PRO A 320 -2.26 -23.21 -8.06
CA PRO A 320 -3.62 -23.61 -8.38
C PRO A 320 -3.86 -23.90 -9.87
N ALA A 321 -3.02 -23.40 -10.78
CA ALA A 321 -3.09 -23.73 -12.21
C ALA A 321 -2.45 -25.07 -12.57
N ASP A 322 -1.69 -25.68 -11.64
CA ASP A 322 -1.03 -26.96 -11.87
C ASP A 322 -2.03 -28.10 -11.97
N THR A 323 -1.96 -28.81 -13.08
CA THR A 323 -2.81 -29.94 -13.41
C THR A 323 -2.11 -31.28 -13.20
N SER A 324 -0.78 -31.28 -12.98
CA SER A 324 0.02 -32.49 -12.76
C SER A 324 -0.14 -33.11 -11.37
N GLY A 325 -0.47 -32.30 -10.35
CA GLY A 325 -0.54 -32.74 -8.96
C GLY A 325 0.67 -32.32 -8.12
N GLU A 326 1.70 -31.76 -8.75
CA GLU A 326 2.91 -31.30 -8.07
C GLU A 326 2.64 -30.17 -7.08
N TYR A 327 1.66 -29.30 -7.34
CA TYR A 327 1.29 -28.27 -6.35
C TYR A 327 0.69 -28.87 -5.07
N GLN A 328 -0.17 -29.88 -5.20
CA GLN A 328 -0.74 -30.59 -4.05
C GLN A 328 0.34 -31.37 -3.30
N LEU A 329 1.24 -32.05 -4.01
CA LEU A 329 2.40 -32.72 -3.42
C LEU A 329 3.29 -31.72 -2.68
N TRP A 330 3.61 -30.58 -3.29
CA TRP A 330 4.35 -29.49 -2.67
C TRP A 330 3.66 -28.99 -1.40
N HIS A 331 2.34 -28.79 -1.43
CA HIS A 331 1.58 -28.33 -0.27
C HIS A 331 1.54 -29.36 0.87
N SER A 332 1.47 -30.66 0.55
CA SER A 332 1.44 -31.74 1.56
C SER A 332 2.77 -31.95 2.29
N LYS A 333 3.90 -31.53 1.69
CA LYS A 333 5.23 -31.68 2.29
C LYS A 333 5.42 -30.76 3.50
N PRO A 334 6.24 -31.17 4.50
CA PRO A 334 6.74 -30.26 5.53
C PRO A 334 7.45 -29.05 4.89
N LEU A 335 7.40 -27.88 5.54
CA LEU A 335 7.98 -26.63 5.03
C LEU A 335 9.45 -26.78 4.60
N SER A 336 10.24 -27.56 5.35
CA SER A 336 11.65 -27.86 5.07
C SER A 336 11.89 -28.66 3.78
N SER A 337 10.85 -29.26 3.20
CA SER A 337 10.92 -30.08 1.98
C SER A 337 10.18 -29.46 0.78
N ARG A 338 9.59 -28.28 0.95
CA ARG A 338 8.80 -27.58 -0.08
C ARG A 338 9.69 -26.82 -1.07
N THR A 339 10.44 -27.48 -1.94
CA THR A 339 11.29 -26.79 -2.94
C THR A 339 10.50 -26.27 -4.14
N ALA A 340 11.08 -25.33 -4.91
CA ALA A 340 10.52 -24.94 -6.20
C ALA A 340 10.24 -26.17 -7.10
N PHE A 341 9.16 -26.11 -7.86
CA PHE A 341 8.74 -27.14 -8.81
C PHE A 341 8.26 -26.51 -10.11
N THR A 342 8.01 -27.34 -11.12
CA THR A 342 7.50 -26.88 -12.43
C THR A 342 6.00 -27.11 -12.51
N ILE A 343 5.26 -26.05 -12.74
CA ILE A 343 3.81 -26.08 -12.96
C ILE A 343 3.52 -26.64 -14.35
N THR A 344 2.58 -27.57 -14.45
CA THR A 344 2.04 -28.07 -15.72
C THR A 344 0.62 -27.59 -15.88
N THR A 345 0.34 -26.72 -16.84
CA THR A 345 -0.96 -26.04 -16.93
C THR A 345 -1.39 -25.80 -18.39
N PRO A 346 -2.70 -25.83 -18.70
CA PRO A 346 -3.22 -25.32 -19.97
C PRO A 346 -3.22 -23.79 -20.06
N ASP A 347 -2.97 -23.06 -18.96
CA ASP A 347 -2.97 -21.60 -18.91
C ASP A 347 -1.78 -20.97 -19.63
N ARG A 348 -2.05 -20.33 -20.77
CA ARG A 348 -1.01 -19.72 -21.62
C ARG A 348 -0.44 -18.41 -21.09
N ARG A 349 -0.96 -17.90 -19.98
CA ARG A 349 -0.31 -16.81 -19.24
C ARG A 349 0.94 -17.31 -18.53
N ILE A 350 0.96 -18.58 -18.10
CA ILE A 350 2.07 -19.18 -17.34
C ILE A 350 3.10 -19.83 -18.25
N HIS A 351 2.66 -20.65 -19.21
CA HIS A 351 3.53 -21.36 -20.16
C HIS A 351 2.96 -21.33 -21.58
N GLY A 352 3.81 -21.28 -22.60
CA GLY A 352 3.43 -21.55 -23.98
C GLY A 352 3.08 -23.03 -24.18
N ALA A 353 3.17 -23.55 -25.41
CA ALA A 353 2.73 -24.91 -25.77
C ALA A 353 3.26 -26.02 -24.82
N THR A 354 4.49 -25.86 -24.31
CA THR A 354 5.12 -26.73 -23.30
C THR A 354 5.64 -25.91 -22.12
N ASN A 355 5.98 -26.56 -21.00
CA ASN A 355 6.54 -25.91 -19.80
C ASN A 355 7.90 -25.22 -20.02
N ALA A 356 8.54 -25.43 -21.18
CA ALA A 356 9.78 -24.77 -21.58
C ALA A 356 9.56 -23.49 -22.39
N VAL A 357 8.36 -23.30 -22.94
CA VAL A 357 8.00 -22.13 -23.72
C VAL A 357 7.45 -21.07 -22.78
N THR A 358 7.96 -19.85 -22.88
CA THR A 358 7.50 -18.69 -22.12
C THR A 358 5.99 -18.46 -22.30
N GLY A 359 5.27 -18.20 -21.20
CA GLY A 359 3.87 -17.78 -21.25
C GLY A 359 3.72 -16.31 -21.64
N THR A 360 2.50 -15.79 -21.73
CA THR A 360 2.25 -14.38 -22.07
C THR A 360 2.44 -13.42 -20.90
N ARG A 361 2.43 -13.91 -19.65
CA ARG A 361 2.54 -13.09 -18.42
C ARG A 361 3.67 -13.51 -17.50
N PHE A 362 4.03 -14.78 -17.52
CA PHE A 362 5.08 -15.35 -16.67
C PHE A 362 6.11 -16.12 -17.48
N ILE A 363 7.30 -16.23 -16.90
CA ILE A 363 8.37 -17.07 -17.41
C ILE A 363 8.95 -17.93 -16.29
N ARG A 364 9.24 -19.18 -16.61
CA ARG A 364 10.03 -20.08 -15.77
C ARG A 364 11.51 -19.85 -16.03
N LEU A 365 12.26 -19.54 -14.97
CA LEU A 365 13.71 -19.44 -14.98
C LEU A 365 14.35 -20.80 -14.68
N THR A 366 15.57 -20.99 -15.15
CA THR A 366 16.41 -22.15 -14.80
C THR A 366 16.93 -22.06 -13.36
N THR A 367 16.93 -20.86 -12.78
CA THR A 367 17.35 -20.60 -11.41
C THR A 367 16.14 -20.48 -10.47
N THR A 368 16.37 -20.82 -9.20
CA THR A 368 15.48 -20.50 -8.09
C THR A 368 16.02 -19.29 -7.33
N MET A 369 15.37 -18.87 -6.24
CA MET A 369 15.92 -17.79 -5.40
C MET A 369 17.18 -18.21 -4.65
N GLY A 370 18.02 -17.22 -4.36
CA GLY A 370 19.43 -17.44 -4.00
C GLY A 370 19.71 -18.08 -2.64
N SER A 371 18.73 -18.24 -1.74
CA SER A 371 18.96 -18.86 -0.43
C SER A 371 17.83 -19.80 -0.01
N ALA A 372 17.89 -21.06 -0.43
CA ALA A 372 16.99 -22.10 0.07
C ALA A 372 17.16 -22.33 1.59
N THR A 373 18.32 -22.02 2.15
CA THR A 373 18.60 -22.08 3.60
C THR A 373 17.65 -21.20 4.42
N ASN A 374 17.20 -20.07 3.85
CA ASN A 374 16.26 -19.17 4.53
C ASN A 374 14.81 -19.71 4.55
N GLY A 375 14.53 -20.77 3.78
CA GLY A 375 13.22 -21.39 3.68
C GLY A 375 13.00 -21.97 2.29
N PRO A 376 13.10 -23.30 2.10
CA PRO A 376 12.90 -23.90 0.78
C PRO A 376 11.49 -23.64 0.23
N TYR A 377 10.47 -23.60 1.11
CA TYR A 377 9.08 -23.21 0.79
C TYR A 377 8.94 -21.82 0.16
N LEU A 378 9.94 -20.96 0.32
CA LEU A 378 9.96 -19.63 -0.28
C LEU A 378 10.57 -19.63 -1.68
N THR A 379 11.16 -20.73 -2.13
CA THR A 379 11.78 -20.82 -3.45
C THR A 379 10.75 -21.02 -4.56
N SER A 380 10.93 -20.27 -5.64
CA SER A 380 10.15 -20.38 -6.87
C SER A 380 11.03 -20.12 -8.08
N SER A 381 10.70 -20.75 -9.21
CA SER A 381 11.36 -20.55 -10.50
C SER A 381 10.64 -19.52 -11.38
N TYR A 382 9.54 -18.91 -10.93
CA TYR A 382 8.70 -18.07 -11.77
C TYR A 382 8.89 -16.59 -11.50
N ARG A 383 8.92 -15.77 -12.56
CA ARG A 383 8.84 -14.31 -12.49
C ARG A 383 7.77 -13.77 -13.45
N SER A 384 7.31 -12.55 -13.22
CA SER A 384 6.48 -11.84 -14.20
C SER A 384 7.31 -11.43 -15.40
N ILE A 385 6.65 -11.34 -16.55
CA ILE A 385 7.12 -10.62 -17.73
C ILE A 385 6.07 -9.64 -18.25
N ARG A 386 4.92 -9.47 -17.57
CA ARG A 386 3.84 -8.57 -17.98
C ARG A 386 4.32 -7.15 -18.29
N TYR A 387 5.21 -6.62 -17.45
CA TYR A 387 5.81 -5.30 -17.60
C TYR A 387 7.29 -5.36 -17.96
N LEU A 388 7.83 -6.52 -18.36
CA LEU A 388 9.24 -6.59 -18.74
C LEU A 388 9.42 -5.97 -20.14
N ASN A 389 10.23 -4.91 -20.20
CA ASN A 389 10.72 -4.32 -21.45
C ASN A 389 12.23 -4.57 -21.60
N THR A 390 12.79 -4.29 -22.78
CA THR A 390 14.21 -4.52 -23.10
C THR A 390 15.16 -3.80 -22.13
N ALA A 391 14.80 -2.60 -21.68
CA ALA A 391 15.59 -1.81 -20.75
C ALA A 391 15.39 -2.18 -19.27
N ALA A 392 14.45 -3.10 -18.96
CA ALA A 392 14.04 -3.46 -17.61
C ALA A 392 13.67 -2.25 -16.71
N ASP A 393 13.12 -1.20 -17.30
CA ASP A 393 12.83 0.09 -16.64
C ASP A 393 11.35 0.50 -16.70
N SER A 394 10.45 -0.43 -17.04
CA SER A 394 9.02 -0.15 -17.19
C SER A 394 8.37 0.49 -15.96
N GLY A 395 8.87 0.26 -14.74
CA GLY A 395 8.37 0.97 -13.56
C GLY A 395 8.53 2.50 -13.64
N SER A 396 9.47 2.99 -14.45
CA SER A 396 9.69 4.43 -14.68
C SER A 396 8.93 4.97 -15.89
N ARG A 397 8.21 4.12 -16.64
CA ARG A 397 7.57 4.48 -17.92
C ARG A 397 6.14 3.94 -18.09
N ALA A 398 5.70 3.05 -17.23
CA ALA A 398 4.38 2.45 -17.30
C ALA A 398 3.33 3.39 -16.73
N PHE A 399 2.08 3.14 -17.10
CA PHE A 399 0.96 3.67 -16.36
C PHE A 399 0.83 2.94 -15.02
N VAL A 400 0.98 3.67 -13.91
CA VAL A 400 0.88 3.16 -12.54
C VAL A 400 -0.57 3.31 -12.09
N LEU A 401 -1.23 2.17 -11.84
CA LEU A 401 -2.66 2.09 -11.55
C LEU A 401 -2.97 2.33 -10.06
N GLU A 402 -4.00 3.13 -9.80
CA GLU A 402 -4.62 3.30 -8.48
C GLU A 402 -6.03 2.71 -8.42
N LEU A 403 -6.78 2.73 -9.54
CA LEU A 403 -8.02 1.96 -9.75
C LEU A 403 -8.00 1.39 -11.16
N SER A 404 -8.39 0.13 -11.33
CA SER A 404 -8.50 -0.48 -12.66
C SER A 404 -9.92 -0.95 -12.97
N LEU A 405 -10.27 -0.94 -14.26
CA LEU A 405 -11.50 -1.55 -14.74
C LEU A 405 -11.55 -3.04 -14.44
N ASP A 406 -10.41 -3.73 -14.50
CA ASP A 406 -10.32 -5.14 -14.14
C ASP A 406 -10.62 -5.38 -12.66
N GLU A 407 -10.14 -4.52 -11.75
CA GLU A 407 -10.50 -4.60 -10.33
C GLU A 407 -12.02 -4.49 -10.15
N MET A 408 -12.65 -3.48 -10.77
CA MET A 408 -14.09 -3.29 -10.71
C MET A 408 -14.86 -4.46 -11.34
N LYS A 409 -14.35 -5.04 -12.43
CA LYS A 409 -14.91 -6.23 -13.09
C LYS A 409 -14.91 -7.44 -12.17
N PHE A 410 -13.80 -7.71 -11.48
CA PHE A 410 -13.72 -8.86 -10.57
C PHE A 410 -14.50 -8.65 -9.27
N ILE A 411 -14.59 -7.42 -8.76
CA ILE A 411 -15.51 -7.10 -7.67
C ILE A 411 -16.97 -7.34 -8.11
N ARG A 412 -17.32 -6.95 -9.35
CA ARG A 412 -18.65 -7.24 -9.93
C ARG A 412 -18.91 -8.74 -10.02
N ALA A 413 -17.92 -9.53 -10.46
CA ALA A 413 -18.03 -10.99 -10.52
C ALA A 413 -18.26 -11.63 -9.14
N GLU A 414 -17.52 -11.20 -8.11
CA GLU A 414 -17.78 -11.65 -6.72
C GLU A 414 -19.18 -11.24 -6.26
N ALA A 415 -19.60 -9.99 -6.49
CA ALA A 415 -20.92 -9.52 -6.10
C ALA A 415 -22.04 -10.34 -6.75
N LEU A 416 -21.94 -10.61 -8.05
CA LEU A 416 -22.89 -11.46 -8.78
C LEU A 416 -22.93 -12.89 -8.22
N TRP A 417 -21.77 -13.49 -7.96
CA TRP A 417 -21.69 -14.82 -7.36
C TRP A 417 -22.33 -14.87 -5.97
N ARG A 418 -22.04 -13.88 -5.11
CA ARG A 418 -22.62 -13.74 -3.75
C ARG A 418 -24.14 -13.60 -3.77
N LEU A 419 -24.69 -13.01 -4.82
CA LEU A 419 -26.12 -12.81 -5.04
C LEU A 419 -26.80 -13.98 -5.78
N GLY A 420 -26.10 -15.10 -5.96
CA GLY A 420 -26.64 -16.29 -6.66
C GLY A 420 -26.73 -16.14 -8.18
N ARG A 421 -26.14 -15.10 -8.77
CA ARG A 421 -26.14 -14.81 -10.22
C ARG A 421 -24.92 -15.43 -10.90
N SER A 422 -24.72 -16.72 -10.70
CA SER A 422 -23.50 -17.45 -11.11
C SER A 422 -23.22 -17.42 -12.61
N ALA A 423 -24.25 -17.50 -13.46
CA ALA A 423 -24.07 -17.44 -14.91
C ALA A 423 -23.49 -16.09 -15.37
N GLU A 424 -23.93 -14.99 -14.76
CA GLU A 424 -23.43 -13.66 -15.05
C GLU A 424 -22.02 -13.44 -14.50
N ALA A 425 -21.75 -13.97 -13.31
CA ALA A 425 -20.39 -13.95 -12.75
C ALA A 425 -19.40 -14.72 -13.65
N ALA A 426 -19.78 -15.91 -14.13
CA ALA A 426 -18.98 -16.70 -15.06
C ALA A 426 -18.74 -15.96 -16.39
N ALA A 427 -19.78 -15.30 -16.93
CA ALA A 427 -19.68 -14.53 -18.16
C ALA A 427 -18.65 -13.39 -18.08
N LEU A 428 -18.44 -12.78 -16.91
CA LEU A 428 -17.43 -11.72 -16.73
C LEU A 428 -15.98 -12.21 -16.77
N ILE A 429 -15.72 -13.46 -16.36
CA ILE A 429 -14.36 -14.01 -16.27
C ILE A 429 -14.00 -14.92 -17.45
N ASN A 430 -14.99 -15.50 -18.13
CA ASN A 430 -14.76 -16.39 -19.26
C ASN A 430 -13.95 -15.77 -20.43
N PRO A 431 -14.08 -14.47 -20.77
CA PRO A 431 -13.26 -13.86 -21.82
C PRO A 431 -11.75 -13.95 -21.55
N THR A 432 -11.28 -13.67 -20.32
CA THR A 432 -9.85 -13.74 -19.99
C THR A 432 -9.36 -15.18 -19.95
N ARG A 433 -10.21 -16.10 -19.49
CA ARG A 433 -9.94 -17.55 -19.49
C ARG A 433 -9.73 -18.09 -20.90
N LEU A 434 -10.64 -17.81 -21.82
CA LEU A 434 -10.56 -18.30 -23.20
C LEU A 434 -9.35 -17.73 -23.94
N ALA A 435 -9.04 -16.45 -23.74
CA ALA A 435 -7.81 -15.83 -24.28
C ALA A 435 -6.52 -16.48 -23.74
N ALA A 436 -6.57 -17.02 -22.52
CA ALA A 436 -5.48 -17.76 -21.90
C ALA A 436 -5.50 -19.28 -22.22
N ASN A 437 -6.34 -19.74 -23.15
CA ASN A 437 -6.55 -21.17 -23.49
C ASN A 437 -7.07 -22.02 -22.32
N LEU A 438 -7.69 -21.39 -21.32
CA LEU A 438 -8.49 -22.09 -20.32
C LEU A 438 -9.90 -22.31 -20.86
N LYS A 439 -10.55 -23.38 -20.39
CA LYS A 439 -11.98 -23.59 -20.65
C LYS A 439 -12.81 -22.58 -19.87
N ALA A 440 -13.93 -22.18 -20.48
CA ALA A 440 -14.97 -21.44 -19.81
C ALA A 440 -15.44 -22.20 -18.56
N VAL A 441 -15.74 -21.46 -17.50
CA VAL A 441 -16.41 -21.98 -16.31
C VAL A 441 -17.91 -21.76 -16.41
N ASP A 442 -18.66 -22.57 -15.66
CA ASP A 442 -20.09 -22.40 -15.43
C ASP A 442 -20.37 -22.19 -13.93
N ALA A 443 -21.63 -22.37 -13.51
CA ALA A 443 -22.03 -22.26 -12.11
C ALA A 443 -21.35 -23.27 -11.17
N ASN A 444 -20.93 -24.43 -11.70
CA ASN A 444 -20.24 -25.48 -10.94
C ASN A 444 -18.73 -25.23 -10.87
N GLY A 445 -18.19 -24.45 -11.82
CA GLY A 445 -16.78 -24.05 -11.85
C GLY A 445 -16.06 -24.52 -13.12
N PRO A 446 -14.73 -24.66 -13.09
CA PRO A 446 -13.97 -25.19 -14.22
C PRO A 446 -14.31 -26.66 -14.51
N PRO A 447 -14.20 -27.10 -15.79
CA PRO A 447 -14.35 -28.51 -16.15
C PRO A 447 -13.32 -29.40 -15.44
N ALA A 448 -13.69 -30.65 -15.17
CA ALA A 448 -12.80 -31.61 -14.50
C ALA A 448 -11.59 -32.04 -15.37
N GLY A 449 -10.66 -32.79 -14.76
CA GLY A 449 -9.52 -33.37 -15.45
C GLY A 449 -8.43 -32.35 -15.76
N ARG A 450 -7.91 -32.35 -17.01
CA ARG A 450 -6.81 -31.46 -17.43
C ARG A 450 -7.23 -29.99 -17.53
N ASP A 451 -8.52 -29.73 -17.68
CA ASP A 451 -9.07 -28.37 -17.84
C ASP A 451 -9.45 -27.75 -16.48
N CYS A 452 -9.19 -28.46 -15.40
CA CYS A 452 -9.48 -28.04 -14.04
C CYS A 452 -8.46 -27.01 -13.58
N VAL A 453 -8.75 -25.74 -13.88
CA VAL A 453 -7.96 -24.58 -13.43
C VAL A 453 -8.91 -23.51 -12.86
N PRO A 454 -8.81 -23.18 -11.56
CA PRO A 454 -7.85 -23.69 -10.58
C PRO A 454 -8.21 -25.04 -9.96
N LYS A 455 -7.20 -25.80 -9.50
CA LYS A 455 -7.31 -26.89 -8.53
C LYS A 455 -7.12 -26.37 -7.10
N LYS A 456 -7.81 -27.00 -6.15
CA LYS A 456 -7.63 -26.76 -4.71
C LYS A 456 -6.42 -27.52 -4.16
N VAL A 457 -6.01 -27.17 -2.94
CA VAL A 457 -4.88 -27.81 -2.24
C VAL A 457 -5.12 -29.27 -1.89
N ASP A 458 -6.39 -29.69 -1.79
CA ASP A 458 -6.79 -31.09 -1.58
C ASP A 458 -6.86 -31.91 -2.89
N GLY A 459 -6.56 -31.29 -4.03
CA GLY A 459 -6.58 -31.92 -5.35
C GLY A 459 -7.95 -31.94 -6.04
N THR A 460 -9.01 -31.52 -5.35
CA THR A 460 -10.33 -31.36 -5.97
C THR A 460 -10.37 -30.15 -6.91
N CYS A 461 -11.33 -30.15 -7.83
CA CYS A 461 -11.50 -29.03 -8.73
C CYS A 461 -12.06 -27.80 -8.01
N GLY A 462 -11.59 -26.61 -8.39
CA GLY A 462 -12.15 -25.35 -7.91
C GLY A 462 -13.63 -25.23 -8.22
N ASN A 463 -14.36 -24.45 -7.44
CA ASN A 463 -15.70 -24.00 -7.83
C ASN A 463 -15.62 -22.68 -8.61
N LEU A 464 -16.78 -22.12 -8.99
CA LEU A 464 -16.83 -20.82 -9.69
C LEU A 464 -16.12 -19.70 -8.90
N PHE A 465 -16.25 -19.66 -7.58
CA PHE A 465 -15.60 -18.62 -6.78
C PHE A 465 -14.08 -18.80 -6.72
N ASP A 466 -13.57 -20.03 -6.62
CA ASP A 466 -12.14 -20.30 -6.76
C ASP A 466 -11.62 -19.80 -8.12
N ALA A 467 -12.41 -19.99 -9.21
CA ALA A 467 -12.06 -19.47 -10.53
C ALA A 467 -12.06 -17.94 -10.60
N ILE A 468 -13.03 -17.26 -9.97
CA ILE A 468 -13.05 -15.79 -9.86
C ILE A 468 -11.82 -15.29 -9.10
N GLN A 469 -11.47 -15.93 -7.98
CA GLN A 469 -10.29 -15.60 -7.17
C GLN A 469 -9.00 -15.77 -7.97
N TYR A 470 -8.86 -16.90 -8.68
CA TYR A 470 -7.70 -17.19 -9.54
C TYR A 470 -7.56 -16.15 -10.65
N GLU A 471 -8.64 -15.88 -11.40
CA GLU A 471 -8.61 -14.88 -12.47
C GLU A 471 -8.28 -13.49 -11.95
N LYS A 472 -8.87 -13.06 -10.82
CA LYS A 472 -8.56 -11.77 -10.22
C LYS A 472 -7.08 -11.64 -9.88
N ARG A 473 -6.50 -12.66 -9.23
CA ARG A 473 -5.08 -12.62 -8.82
C ARG A 473 -4.13 -12.63 -10.03
N ILE A 474 -4.42 -13.41 -11.07
CA ILE A 474 -3.58 -13.47 -12.27
C ILE A 474 -3.70 -12.20 -13.11
N GLU A 475 -4.91 -11.69 -13.34
CA GLU A 475 -5.14 -10.54 -14.22
C GLU A 475 -4.82 -9.19 -13.57
N LEU A 476 -4.76 -9.10 -12.24
CA LEU A 476 -4.32 -7.88 -11.59
C LEU A 476 -2.80 -7.82 -11.40
N TYR A 477 -2.09 -8.94 -11.26
CA TYR A 477 -0.67 -8.88 -10.94
C TYR A 477 0.23 -8.33 -12.07
N PRO A 478 1.23 -7.46 -11.77
CA PRO A 478 1.37 -6.65 -10.55
C PRO A 478 0.46 -5.41 -10.59
N TYR A 479 -0.40 -5.26 -9.59
CA TYR A 479 -1.25 -4.07 -9.38
C TYR A 479 -0.90 -3.43 -8.02
N GLN A 480 -1.88 -3.10 -7.20
CA GLN A 480 -1.73 -2.68 -5.81
C GLN A 480 -1.62 -3.93 -4.94
N ALA A 481 -0.44 -4.15 -4.35
CA ALA A 481 -0.20 -5.34 -3.52
C ALA A 481 -1.15 -5.43 -2.31
N GLU A 482 -1.59 -4.28 -1.79
CA GLU A 482 -2.56 -4.24 -0.72
C GLU A 482 -3.92 -4.82 -1.12
N VAL A 483 -4.31 -4.74 -2.40
CA VAL A 483 -5.57 -5.32 -2.90
C VAL A 483 -5.57 -6.83 -2.76
N THR A 484 -4.46 -7.48 -3.09
CA THR A 484 -4.34 -8.92 -2.93
C THR A 484 -4.31 -9.33 -1.47
N TRP A 485 -3.70 -8.52 -0.59
CA TRP A 485 -3.81 -8.72 0.86
C TRP A 485 -5.23 -8.46 1.41
N PHE A 486 -5.96 -7.49 0.87
CA PHE A 486 -7.38 -7.22 1.16
C PHE A 486 -8.28 -8.38 0.74
N ASP A 487 -8.06 -8.94 -0.43
CA ASP A 487 -8.84 -10.08 -0.89
C ASP A 487 -8.49 -11.34 -0.10
N ALA A 488 -7.21 -11.64 0.10
CA ALA A 488 -6.78 -12.84 0.80
C ALA A 488 -7.32 -12.88 2.25
N ARG A 489 -7.36 -11.74 2.96
CA ARG A 489 -7.98 -11.69 4.31
C ARG A 489 -9.47 -12.01 4.26
N GLY A 490 -10.19 -11.39 3.32
CA GLY A 490 -11.64 -11.50 3.20
C GLY A 490 -12.09 -12.83 2.61
N TRP A 491 -11.21 -13.51 1.88
CA TRP A 491 -11.44 -14.86 1.35
C TRP A 491 -10.97 -15.97 2.29
N GLY A 492 -10.21 -15.65 3.35
CA GLY A 492 -9.65 -16.63 4.26
C GLY A 492 -8.54 -17.46 3.61
N LYS A 493 -7.73 -16.81 2.77
CA LYS A 493 -6.64 -17.42 2.00
C LYS A 493 -5.25 -16.99 2.47
N LEU A 494 -5.16 -16.19 3.53
CA LEU A 494 -3.89 -15.87 4.17
C LEU A 494 -3.27 -17.12 4.79
N VAL A 495 -1.93 -17.26 4.69
CA VAL A 495 -1.19 -18.27 5.47
C VAL A 495 -1.44 -18.04 6.97
N GLN A 496 -1.61 -19.12 7.74
CA GLN A 496 -1.83 -19.06 9.19
C GLN A 496 -0.82 -18.13 9.90
N GLY A 497 -1.34 -17.28 10.78
CA GLY A 497 -0.60 -16.28 11.55
C GLY A 497 -0.22 -15.01 10.75
N THR A 498 -0.55 -14.93 9.46
CA THR A 498 -0.32 -13.69 8.69
C THR A 498 -1.22 -12.58 9.24
N PRO A 499 -0.72 -11.36 9.48
CA PRO A 499 -1.54 -10.28 9.99
C PRO A 499 -2.62 -9.87 8.98
N PHE A 500 -3.87 -9.75 9.43
CA PHE A 500 -4.98 -9.20 8.64
C PHE A 500 -5.24 -7.70 8.92
N GLN A 501 -4.49 -7.12 9.86
CA GLN A 501 -4.47 -5.71 10.17
C GLN A 501 -3.12 -5.30 10.77
N LEU A 502 -2.79 -4.01 10.69
CA LEU A 502 -1.58 -3.44 11.27
C LEU A 502 -1.90 -2.75 12.60
N PRO A 503 -0.99 -2.80 13.59
CA PRO A 503 -1.06 -1.92 14.75
C PRO A 503 -0.65 -0.50 14.34
N VAL A 504 -1.10 0.53 15.06
CA VAL A 504 -0.52 1.88 14.97
C VAL A 504 0.99 1.76 15.06
N SER A 505 1.69 2.49 14.19
CA SER A 505 3.15 2.44 14.14
C SER A 505 3.75 2.71 15.51
N GLY A 506 4.70 1.86 15.92
CA GLY A 506 5.44 2.05 17.16
C GLY A 506 6.06 3.43 17.29
N ARG A 507 6.45 4.06 16.16
CA ARG A 507 6.95 5.45 16.14
C ARG A 507 5.90 6.45 16.67
N GLU A 508 4.65 6.31 16.26
CA GLU A 508 3.56 7.16 16.72
C GLU A 508 3.19 6.86 18.18
N LEU A 509 3.18 5.58 18.57
CA LEU A 509 2.93 5.18 19.96
C LEU A 509 3.97 5.77 20.91
N ILE A 510 5.26 5.73 20.56
CA ILE A 510 6.34 6.36 21.34
C ILE A 510 6.12 7.88 21.44
N THR A 511 5.78 8.52 20.32
CA THR A 511 5.58 9.99 20.26
C THR A 511 4.42 10.44 21.15
N GLN A 512 3.40 9.59 21.28
CA GLN A 512 2.20 9.82 22.11
C GLN A 512 2.33 9.26 23.54
N GLY A 513 3.47 8.65 23.90
CA GLY A 513 3.66 8.03 25.22
C GLY A 513 2.76 6.82 25.50
N LEU A 514 2.31 6.13 24.46
CA LEU A 514 1.41 4.97 24.54
C LEU A 514 2.20 3.65 24.49
N PRO A 515 1.68 2.57 25.13
CA PRO A 515 2.34 1.28 25.11
C PRO A 515 2.33 0.65 23.71
N PHE A 516 3.40 -0.05 23.37
CA PHE A 516 3.46 -0.86 22.14
C PHE A 516 2.48 -2.03 22.20
N TYR A 517 1.85 -2.31 21.06
CA TYR A 517 1.08 -3.54 20.81
C TYR A 517 1.33 -4.03 19.38
N THR A 518 0.87 -5.25 19.07
CA THR A 518 1.11 -5.87 17.76
C THR A 518 0.02 -6.85 17.35
N PHE A 519 0.07 -7.29 16.09
CA PHE A 519 -0.78 -8.29 15.48
C PHE A 519 0.02 -9.29 14.65
N GLY A 520 -0.63 -10.38 14.28
CA GLY A 520 -0.02 -11.49 13.55
C GLY A 520 0.71 -12.44 14.48
N GLY A 521 1.20 -13.54 13.93
CA GLY A 521 1.70 -14.68 14.68
C GLY A 521 0.66 -15.80 14.79
N VAL A 522 1.12 -17.05 14.77
CA VAL A 522 0.25 -18.22 14.95
C VAL A 522 -0.38 -18.19 16.35
N GLY A 523 -1.71 -18.26 16.42
CA GLY A 523 -2.47 -18.24 17.67
C GLY A 523 -2.51 -16.87 18.38
N MET A 524 -2.02 -15.81 17.73
CA MET A 524 -1.95 -14.46 18.30
C MET A 524 -3.05 -13.55 17.75
N PRO A 525 -3.45 -12.48 18.49
CA PRO A 525 -4.43 -11.51 18.00
C PRO A 525 -4.08 -10.94 16.62
N GLY A 526 -5.08 -10.75 15.77
CA GLY A 526 -4.87 -10.16 14.44
C GLY A 526 -4.15 -11.06 13.42
N GLY A 527 -3.83 -12.31 13.78
CA GLY A 527 -3.26 -13.32 12.88
C GLY A 527 -4.34 -14.20 12.24
N ALA A 528 -4.14 -14.56 10.97
CA ALA A 528 -5.01 -15.51 10.28
C ALA A 528 -5.06 -16.87 11.01
N PRO A 529 -6.22 -17.54 11.07
CA PRO A 529 -6.39 -18.80 11.80
C PRO A 529 -5.60 -19.96 11.22
#